data_AF-A0A7S2A717-F1
#
_entry.id   AF-A0A7S2A717-F1
#
_cell.length_a   1.000
_cell.length_b   1.000
_cell.length_c   1.000
_cell.angle_alpha   90.00
_cell.angle_beta   90.00
_cell.angle_gamma   90.00
#
_symmetry.space_group_name_H-M   'P 1'
#
loop_
_entity.id
_entity.type
_entity.pdbx_description
1 polymer ?
#
loop_
_entity_poly.entity_id
_entity_poly.type
_entity_poly.pdbx_seq_one_letter_code
_entity_poly.pdbx_strand_id
1 'polypeptide(L)'
;VDGSEAGCDAKFSLVLWKFADQDVKGKMENKLESGGIVKVDLDCLKLEGKTAIVGGVVTKADGRMGNIEKTRAYAMVLDDGDGEDARDFVSSLSAGWSDETDCDSQDFVEFKSKNAVEMNQSYVRVCNRRDGEEAWIDCVSSAKSVA
;
A
#
# COMPACT_ATOMS: atom_id res chain seq x y z
N VAL A 1 -1.53 -22.67 -20.21
CA VAL A 1 -2.73 -22.02 -19.65
C VAL A 1 -2.24 -20.76 -18.97
N ASP A 2 -2.15 -19.70 -19.75
CA ASP A 2 -1.73 -18.38 -19.30
C ASP A 2 -2.81 -17.82 -18.37
N GLY A 3 -2.45 -17.64 -17.10
CA GLY A 3 -3.29 -17.06 -16.04
C GLY A 3 -3.01 -15.58 -15.83
N SER A 4 -2.59 -14.89 -16.89
CA SER A 4 -2.37 -13.45 -16.92
C SER A 4 -3.69 -12.69 -16.94
N GLU A 5 -3.72 -11.57 -16.21
CA GLU A 5 -4.76 -10.54 -16.20
C GLU A 5 -5.91 -10.73 -15.21
N ALA A 6 -5.58 -10.86 -13.92
CA ALA A 6 -6.36 -10.12 -12.94
C ALA A 6 -5.91 -8.65 -13.02
N GLY A 7 -6.51 -7.90 -13.95
CA GLY A 7 -6.49 -6.44 -13.89
C GLY A 7 -6.88 -6.02 -12.47
N CYS A 8 -5.96 -5.34 -11.81
CA CYS A 8 -6.11 -4.93 -10.42
C CYS A 8 -6.44 -3.43 -10.38
N ASP A 9 -7.45 -2.97 -11.12
CA ASP A 9 -7.95 -1.60 -10.95
C ASP A 9 -8.98 -1.58 -9.82
N ALA A 10 -8.41 -1.75 -8.65
CA ALA A 10 -9.08 -1.71 -7.38
C ALA A 10 -8.87 -0.32 -6.76
N LYS A 11 -9.93 0.32 -6.26
CA LYS A 11 -9.79 1.58 -5.50
C LYS A 11 -8.91 1.29 -4.28
N PHE A 12 -7.65 1.70 -4.35
CA PHE A 12 -6.66 1.53 -3.31
C PHE A 12 -6.61 2.79 -2.44
N SER A 13 -6.61 2.61 -1.13
CA SER A 13 -6.46 3.69 -0.16
C SER A 13 -5.42 3.27 0.87
N LEU A 14 -4.45 4.15 1.12
CA LEU A 14 -3.36 3.95 2.05
C LEU A 14 -3.17 5.21 2.89
N VAL A 15 -3.25 5.06 4.21
CA VAL A 15 -2.93 6.12 5.17
C VAL A 15 -2.00 5.54 6.22
N LEU A 16 -0.89 6.23 6.48
CA LEU A 16 0.15 5.75 7.37
C LEU A 16 0.75 6.91 8.17
N TRP A 17 1.06 6.63 9.42
CA TRP A 17 1.77 7.51 10.34
C TRP A 17 2.98 6.77 10.89
N LYS A 18 4.15 7.39 10.77
CA LYS A 18 5.36 6.98 11.50
C LYS A 18 5.62 7.98 12.61
N PHE A 19 5.69 7.49 13.84
CA PHE A 19 5.91 8.28 15.04
C PHE A 19 7.41 8.34 15.39
N ALA A 20 7.77 9.27 16.28
CA ALA A 20 9.16 9.54 16.65
C ALA A 20 9.83 8.38 17.42
N ASP A 21 9.02 7.58 18.12
CA ASP A 21 9.40 6.33 18.80
C ASP A 21 9.57 5.14 17.84
N GLN A 22 9.51 5.40 16.53
CA GLN A 22 9.56 4.42 15.44
C GLN A 22 8.26 3.65 15.20
N ASP A 23 7.23 3.82 16.03
CA ASP A 23 5.93 3.17 15.83
C ASP A 23 5.34 3.54 14.46
N VAL A 24 4.68 2.56 13.85
CA VAL A 24 3.95 2.74 12.61
C VAL A 24 2.50 2.39 12.87
N LYS A 25 1.58 3.25 12.45
CA LYS A 25 0.14 2.97 12.45
C LYS A 25 -0.45 3.40 11.15
N GLY A 26 -1.41 2.65 10.64
CA GLY A 26 -2.08 3.04 9.42
C GLY A 26 -3.18 2.08 9.02
N LYS A 27 -3.81 2.39 7.90
CA LYS A 27 -4.82 1.55 7.28
C LYS A 27 -4.59 1.49 5.79
N MET A 28 -4.76 0.30 5.25
CA MET A 28 -4.78 0.06 3.81
C MET A 28 -6.07 -0.65 3.45
N GLU A 29 -6.70 -0.19 2.38
CA GLU A 29 -7.93 -0.75 1.85
C GLU A 29 -7.76 -0.97 0.34
N ASN A 30 -8.09 -2.19 -0.12
CA ASN A 30 -8.08 -2.52 -1.53
C ASN A 30 -9.45 -3.07 -1.94
N LYS A 31 -10.15 -2.37 -2.85
CA LYS A 31 -11.46 -2.78 -3.37
C LYS A 31 -11.33 -3.47 -4.72
N LEU A 32 -11.29 -4.80 -4.72
CA LEU A 32 -11.14 -5.61 -5.92
C LEU A 32 -12.25 -5.31 -6.95
N GLU A 33 -11.92 -5.35 -8.24
CA GLU A 33 -12.89 -5.22 -9.34
C GLU A 33 -14.05 -6.21 -9.23
N SER A 34 -13.78 -7.39 -8.66
CA SER A 34 -14.78 -8.43 -8.39
C SER A 34 -15.81 -8.05 -7.30
N GLY A 35 -15.70 -6.85 -6.71
CA GLY A 35 -16.58 -6.33 -5.66
C GLY A 35 -16.16 -6.70 -4.24
N GLY A 36 -15.01 -7.36 -4.07
CA GLY A 36 -14.46 -7.71 -2.76
C GLY A 36 -13.64 -6.60 -2.12
N ILE A 37 -13.50 -6.62 -0.80
CA ILE A 37 -12.66 -5.69 -0.04
C ILE A 37 -11.61 -6.43 0.80
N VAL A 38 -10.40 -5.88 0.82
CA VAL A 38 -9.36 -6.24 1.79
C VAL A 38 -9.05 -5.02 2.63
N LYS A 39 -9.02 -5.18 3.95
CA LYS A 39 -8.57 -4.17 4.90
C LYS A 39 -7.39 -4.69 5.69
N VAL A 40 -6.40 -3.83 5.89
CA VAL A 40 -5.15 -4.14 6.57
C VAL A 40 -4.88 -3.04 7.58
N ASP A 41 -4.62 -3.42 8.83
CA ASP A 41 -4.07 -2.51 9.84
C ASP A 41 -2.55 -2.52 9.69
N LEU A 42 -1.99 -1.36 9.37
CA LEU A 42 -0.56 -1.21 9.08
C LEU A 42 0.21 -0.97 10.36
N ASP A 43 1.28 -1.73 10.52
CA ASP A 43 2.20 -1.68 11.66
C ASP A 43 3.66 -1.62 11.22
N CYS A 44 3.91 -1.52 9.91
CA CYS A 44 5.24 -1.67 9.37
C CYS A 44 5.50 -0.76 8.16
N LEU A 45 6.68 -0.13 8.15
CA LEU A 45 7.15 0.75 7.08
C LEU A 45 8.66 0.60 6.91
N LYS A 46 9.11 0.34 5.68
CA LYS A 46 10.52 0.42 5.29
C LYS A 46 10.68 1.43 4.16
N LEU A 47 11.63 2.35 4.32
CA LEU A 47 11.98 3.36 3.33
C LEU A 47 13.36 3.04 2.74
N GLU A 48 13.45 2.97 1.42
CA GLU A 48 14.68 2.69 0.69
C GLU A 48 14.76 3.58 -0.56
N GLY A 49 15.49 4.70 -0.44
CA GLY A 49 15.54 5.70 -1.49
C GLY A 49 14.16 6.27 -1.79
N LYS A 50 13.69 6.06 -3.03
CA LYS A 50 12.37 6.50 -3.53
C LYS A 50 11.25 5.50 -3.25
N THR A 51 11.55 4.37 -2.62
CA THR A 51 10.59 3.29 -2.40
C THR A 51 10.17 3.23 -0.94
N ALA A 52 8.87 3.17 -0.69
CA ALA A 52 8.28 2.86 0.59
C ALA A 52 7.56 1.51 0.51
N ILE A 53 7.92 0.55 1.35
CA ILE A 53 7.20 -0.71 1.49
C ILE A 53 6.42 -0.66 2.79
N VAL A 54 5.10 -0.82 2.69
CA VAL A 54 4.17 -0.79 3.82
C VAL A 54 3.64 -2.19 4.07
N GLY A 55 3.56 -2.56 5.35
CA GLY A 55 3.13 -3.88 5.78
C GLY A 55 2.16 -3.80 6.96
N GLY A 56 1.32 -4.82 7.08
CA GLY A 56 0.34 -4.91 8.16
C GLY A 56 -0.37 -6.25 8.22
N VAL A 57 -1.34 -6.33 9.13
CA VAL A 57 -2.17 -7.52 9.34
C VAL A 57 -3.53 -7.33 8.67
N VAL A 58 -3.96 -8.32 7.90
CA VAL A 58 -5.30 -8.33 7.29
C VAL A 58 -6.36 -8.43 8.38
N THR A 59 -7.18 -7.39 8.51
CA THR A 59 -8.27 -7.31 9.49
C THR A 59 -9.62 -7.68 8.90
N LYS A 60 -9.75 -7.64 7.57
CA LYS A 60 -10.94 -8.08 6.85
C LYS A 60 -10.55 -8.53 5.44
N ALA A 61 -11.08 -9.67 5.01
CA ALA A 61 -11.05 -10.08 3.62
C ALA A 61 -12.39 -10.71 3.24
N ASP A 62 -12.96 -10.29 2.11
CA ASP A 62 -14.17 -10.96 1.60
C ASP A 62 -13.83 -12.38 1.14
N GLY A 63 -14.73 -13.33 1.45
CA GLY A 63 -14.49 -14.78 1.32
C GLY A 63 -14.13 -15.29 -0.08
N ARG A 64 -14.21 -14.45 -1.13
CA ARG A 64 -13.68 -14.76 -2.47
C ARG A 64 -12.15 -14.83 -2.51
N MET A 65 -11.45 -14.26 -1.53
CA MET A 65 -9.99 -14.31 -1.40
C MET A 65 -9.48 -15.46 -0.51
N GLY A 66 -10.37 -16.34 -0.05
CA GLY A 66 -10.03 -17.33 0.98
C GLY A 66 -9.91 -16.70 2.38
N ASN A 67 -9.52 -17.50 3.37
CA ASN A 67 -9.33 -17.04 4.74
C ASN A 67 -7.91 -16.51 4.93
N ILE A 68 -7.67 -15.28 4.47
CA ILE A 68 -6.41 -14.56 4.67
C ILE A 68 -6.47 -13.61 5.87
N GLU A 69 -7.55 -13.64 6.67
CA GLU A 69 -7.62 -12.81 7.88
C GLU A 69 -6.51 -13.22 8.85
N LYS A 70 -5.94 -12.23 9.55
CA LYS A 70 -4.78 -12.38 10.45
C LYS A 70 -3.46 -12.75 9.76
N THR A 71 -3.44 -12.89 8.44
CA THR A 71 -2.19 -13.01 7.68
C THR A 71 -1.57 -11.64 7.42
N ARG A 72 -0.32 -11.63 6.97
CA ARG A 72 0.39 -10.40 6.61
C ARG A 72 0.11 -10.00 5.16
N ALA A 73 0.09 -8.70 4.94
CA ALA A 73 -0.07 -8.12 3.62
C ALA A 73 0.84 -6.90 3.43
N TYR A 74 1.32 -6.73 2.20
CA TYR A 74 2.30 -5.73 1.81
C TYR A 74 1.88 -4.98 0.54
N ALA A 75 2.25 -3.71 0.47
CA ALA A 75 2.21 -2.91 -0.74
C ALA A 75 3.49 -2.08 -0.86
N MET A 76 3.88 -1.76 -2.08
CA MET A 76 5.05 -0.94 -2.40
C MET A 76 4.57 0.36 -3.02
N VAL A 77 5.06 1.49 -2.53
CA VAL A 77 4.85 2.82 -3.09
C VAL A 77 6.19 3.31 -3.64
N LEU A 78 6.22 3.79 -4.87
CA LEU A 78 7.39 4.40 -5.49
C LEU A 78 7.08 5.87 -5.74
N ASP A 79 7.89 6.74 -5.14
CA ASP A 79 7.94 8.16 -5.44
C ASP A 79 8.84 8.34 -6.68
N ASP A 80 8.25 8.43 -7.86
CA ASP A 80 8.97 8.75 -9.09
C ASP A 80 8.90 10.24 -9.43
N GLY A 81 8.69 11.08 -8.41
CA GLY A 81 8.46 12.49 -8.58
C GLY A 81 9.73 13.32 -8.75
N ASP A 82 10.25 13.42 -9.98
CA ASP A 82 11.13 14.53 -10.38
C ASP A 82 10.61 15.17 -11.68
N GLY A 83 10.13 16.42 -11.62
CA GLY A 83 9.69 17.21 -12.79
C GLY A 83 8.19 17.49 -12.87
N GLU A 84 7.75 18.13 -13.95
CA GLU A 84 6.35 18.59 -14.14
C GLU A 84 5.34 17.44 -14.31
N ASP A 85 5.83 16.23 -14.63
CA ASP A 85 5.03 14.99 -14.78
C ASP A 85 5.28 13.98 -13.64
N ALA A 86 5.78 14.43 -12.50
CA ALA A 86 6.01 13.62 -11.29
C ALA A 86 4.78 12.79 -10.92
N ARG A 87 4.96 11.47 -10.76
CA ARG A 87 3.89 10.53 -10.39
C ARG A 87 4.38 9.55 -9.33
N ASP A 88 3.51 9.30 -8.35
CA ASP A 88 3.70 8.22 -7.40
C ASP A 88 2.94 6.99 -7.89
N PHE A 89 3.57 5.82 -7.74
CA PHE A 89 3.00 4.54 -8.15
C PHE A 89 2.80 3.64 -6.94
N VAL A 90 1.85 2.70 -7.03
CA VAL A 90 1.65 1.66 -6.02
C VAL A 90 1.54 0.28 -6.65
N SER A 91 2.17 -0.71 -6.03
CA SER A 91 2.03 -2.11 -6.41
C SER A 91 0.63 -2.63 -6.11
N SER A 92 0.30 -3.80 -6.65
CA SER A 92 -0.82 -4.58 -6.14
C SER A 92 -0.63 -4.92 -4.65
N LEU A 93 -1.73 -5.17 -3.95
CA LEU A 93 -1.70 -5.70 -2.59
C LEU A 93 -1.35 -7.19 -2.62
N SER A 94 -0.23 -7.57 -2.02
CA SER A 94 0.13 -8.97 -1.80
C SER A 94 -0.24 -9.38 -0.38
N ALA A 95 -1.01 -10.46 -0.20
CA ALA A 95 -1.50 -10.92 1.09
C ALA A 95 -1.38 -12.45 1.23
N GLY A 96 -1.50 -12.97 2.46
CA GLY A 96 -1.44 -14.41 2.75
C GLY A 96 -0.08 -14.89 3.27
N TRP A 97 0.78 -13.97 3.70
CA TRP A 97 2.09 -14.27 4.30
C TRP A 97 1.93 -14.64 5.79
N SER A 98 2.88 -15.38 6.38
CA SER A 98 2.77 -15.79 7.79
C SER A 98 2.68 -14.60 8.74
N ASP A 99 2.16 -14.81 9.95
CA ASP A 99 1.94 -13.78 10.97
C ASP A 99 3.21 -13.36 11.74
N GLU A 100 4.27 -14.18 11.70
CA GLU A 100 5.59 -13.91 12.30
C GLU A 100 6.40 -12.84 11.54
N THR A 101 5.82 -12.23 10.51
CA THR A 101 6.56 -11.56 9.44
C THR A 101 6.55 -10.03 9.60
N ASP A 102 7.64 -9.45 10.11
CA ASP A 102 7.91 -8.00 10.09
C ASP A 102 8.48 -7.54 8.71
N CYS A 103 8.77 -6.24 8.53
CA CYS A 103 9.37 -5.73 7.27
C CYS A 103 10.86 -6.10 7.09
N ASP A 104 11.43 -6.88 8.00
CA ASP A 104 12.82 -7.34 7.93
C ASP A 104 12.92 -8.86 7.72
N SER A 105 11.79 -9.54 7.63
CA SER A 105 11.66 -10.96 7.32
C SER A 105 12.13 -11.35 5.90
N GLN A 106 12.34 -12.64 5.68
CA GLN A 106 12.69 -13.19 4.37
C GLN A 106 11.56 -13.06 3.35
N ASP A 107 10.31 -13.19 3.79
CA ASP A 107 9.10 -12.98 2.98
C ASP A 107 9.03 -11.54 2.42
N PHE A 108 9.46 -10.55 3.21
CA PHE A 108 9.57 -9.16 2.76
C PHE A 108 10.57 -9.02 1.59
N VAL A 109 11.73 -9.70 1.68
CA VAL A 109 12.74 -9.71 0.61
C VAL A 109 12.16 -10.32 -0.66
N GLU A 110 11.41 -11.41 -0.52
CA GLU A 110 10.73 -12.06 -1.63
C GLU A 110 9.67 -11.13 -2.25
N PHE A 111 8.79 -10.54 -1.44
CA PHE A 111 7.79 -9.57 -1.89
C PHE A 111 8.43 -8.42 -2.68
N LYS A 112 9.48 -7.82 -2.12
CA LYS A 112 10.23 -6.73 -2.75
C LYS A 112 10.78 -7.16 -4.12
N SER A 113 11.40 -8.33 -4.19
CA SER A 113 12.00 -8.83 -5.43
C SER A 113 10.97 -9.05 -6.54
N LYS A 114 9.75 -9.49 -6.20
CA LYS A 114 8.65 -9.73 -7.13
C LYS A 114 7.98 -8.43 -7.59
N ASN A 115 7.74 -7.50 -6.66
CA ASN A 115 6.91 -6.32 -6.92
C ASN A 115 7.68 -5.08 -7.36
N ALA A 116 9.03 -5.10 -7.33
CA ALA A 116 9.84 -4.01 -7.85
C ALA A 116 9.66 -3.77 -9.38
N VAL A 117 9.06 -4.71 -10.10
CA VAL A 117 8.83 -4.65 -11.56
C VAL A 117 7.35 -4.48 -11.92
N GLU A 118 6.43 -4.82 -11.00
CA GLU A 118 4.97 -4.87 -11.23
C GLU A 118 4.25 -3.72 -10.49
N MET A 119 4.68 -2.49 -10.75
CA MET A 119 4.00 -1.30 -10.25
C MET A 119 2.78 -1.02 -11.12
N ASN A 120 1.58 -1.00 -10.52
CA ASN A 120 0.38 -0.65 -11.26
C ASN A 120 0.30 0.88 -11.40
N GLN A 121 -0.28 1.38 -12.50
CA GLN A 121 -0.41 2.84 -12.75
C GLN A 121 -1.52 3.51 -11.92
N SER A 122 -1.85 2.94 -10.77
CA SER A 122 -2.78 3.56 -9.84
C SER A 122 -2.14 4.81 -9.26
N TYR A 123 -2.65 5.97 -9.66
CA TYR A 123 -2.20 7.26 -9.16
C TYR A 123 -2.33 7.31 -7.64
N VAL A 124 -1.20 7.41 -6.96
CA VAL A 124 -1.18 7.71 -5.53
C VAL A 124 -0.93 9.20 -5.36
N ARG A 125 -1.66 9.82 -4.42
CA ARG A 125 -1.35 11.16 -3.94
C ARG A 125 -0.83 11.03 -2.51
N VAL A 126 0.45 11.31 -2.31
CA VAL A 126 1.06 11.34 -0.99
C VAL A 126 0.85 12.72 -0.36
N CYS A 127 0.19 12.76 0.80
CA CYS A 127 -0.02 14.00 1.56
C CYS A 127 0.89 14.03 2.79
N ASN A 128 1.86 14.94 2.81
CA ASN A 128 2.85 15.05 3.88
C ASN A 128 2.58 16.27 4.76
N ARG A 129 2.47 16.05 6.08
CA ARG A 129 2.25 17.14 7.05
C ARG A 129 3.50 17.97 7.35
N ARG A 130 4.69 17.49 6.97
CA ARG A 130 5.95 18.26 7.11
C ARG A 130 5.97 19.49 6.21
N ASP A 131 5.20 19.49 5.12
CA ASP A 131 5.15 20.59 4.16
C ASP A 131 4.22 21.73 4.63
N GLY A 132 3.64 21.60 5.82
CA GLY A 132 2.76 22.58 6.45
C GLY A 132 1.32 22.07 6.61
N GLU A 133 0.63 22.57 7.63
CA GLU A 133 -0.75 22.19 7.97
C GLU A 133 -1.71 22.48 6.79
N GLU A 134 -1.58 23.64 6.16
CA GLU A 134 -2.42 24.07 5.04
C GLU A 134 -2.21 23.20 3.79
N ALA A 135 -0.95 22.96 3.41
CA ALA A 135 -0.61 22.08 2.29
C ALA A 135 -1.13 20.64 2.49
N TRP A 136 -1.05 20.14 3.73
CA TRP A 136 -1.61 18.84 4.08
C TRP A 136 -3.14 18.81 4.00
N ILE A 137 -3.84 19.82 4.54
CA ILE A 137 -5.30 19.91 4.45
C ILE A 137 -5.75 19.97 2.99
N ASP A 138 -5.10 20.79 2.15
CA ASP A 138 -5.41 20.91 0.72
C ASP A 138 -5.18 19.60 -0.02
N CYS A 139 -4.07 18.91 0.25
CA CYS A 139 -3.79 17.61 -0.33
C CYS A 139 -4.86 16.56 0.06
N VAL A 140 -5.21 16.47 1.34
CA VAL A 140 -6.21 15.50 1.84
C VAL A 140 -7.61 15.82 1.33
N SER A 141 -7.99 17.09 1.26
CA SER A 141 -9.32 17.50 0.81
C SER A 141 -9.48 17.34 -0.70
N SER A 142 -8.45 17.64 -1.49
CA SER A 142 -8.42 17.38 -2.93
C SER A 142 -8.35 15.89 -3.28
N ALA A 143 -7.81 15.03 -2.40
CA ALA A 143 -7.88 13.58 -2.59
C ALA A 143 -9.30 13.03 -2.43
N LYS A 144 -10.15 13.66 -1.61
CA LYS A 144 -11.55 13.25 -1.40
C LYS A 144 -12.46 13.57 -2.59
N SER A 145 -12.13 14.56 -3.41
CA SER A 145 -12.96 14.97 -4.56
C SER A 145 -12.72 14.15 -5.83
N VAL A 146 -11.71 13.27 -5.84
CA VAL A 146 -11.34 12.42 -6.99
C VAL A 146 -11.89 10.98 -6.83
N ALA A 147 -12.60 10.68 -5.73
CA ALA A 147 -13.08 9.33 -5.37
C ALA A 147 -14.53 9.02 -5.76
#